data_AF-A0A1F7NM57-F1
#
_entry.id   AF-A0A1F7NM57-F1
#
_cell.length_a   1.000
_cell.length_b   1.000
_cell.length_c   1.000
_cell.angle_alpha   90.00
_cell.angle_beta   90.00
_cell.angle_gamma   90.00
#
_symmetry.space_group_name_H-M   'P 1'
#
loop_
_entity.id
_entity.type
_entity.pdbx_description
1 polymer ?
#
loop_
_entity_poly.entity_id
_entity_poly.type
_entity_poly.pdbx_seq_one_letter_code
_entity_poly.pdbx_strand_id
1 'polypeptide(L)' 'MKKKTYNLDAEMIEKVRRLFNAKTDTEAIRAALRKAVEDREIQESLDALLRQGRFRTIYR' A
#
# COMPACT_ATOMS: atom_id res chain seq x y z
N MET A 1 -21.00 -3.61 -15.31
CA MET A 1 -19.78 -4.07 -14.60
C MET A 1 -19.86 -5.58 -14.39
N LYS A 2 -18.85 -6.35 -14.79
CA LYS A 2 -18.78 -7.79 -14.47
C LYS A 2 -18.39 -7.95 -13.00
N LYS A 3 -19.25 -8.57 -12.19
CA LYS A 3 -18.93 -8.94 -10.81
C LYS A 3 -17.99 -10.16 -10.85
N LYS A 4 -16.90 -10.11 -10.10
CA LYS A 4 -15.99 -11.24 -9.89
C LYS A 4 -16.03 -11.59 -8.42
N THR A 5 -16.13 -12.88 -8.12
CA THR A 5 -16.11 -13.41 -6.76
C THR A 5 -14.72 -13.96 -6.48
N TYR A 6 -14.18 -13.61 -5.31
CA TYR A 6 -12.84 -14.02 -4.87
C TYR A 6 -12.94 -14.62 -3.48
N ASN A 7 -12.17 -15.67 -3.21
CA ASN A 7 -11.95 -16.13 -1.84
C ASN A 7 -10.91 -15.22 -1.21
N LEU A 8 -11.36 -14.38 -0.29
CA LEU A 8 -10.52 -13.46 0.45
C LEU A 8 -10.40 -13.95 1.89
N ASP A 9 -9.23 -13.75 2.48
CA ASP A 9 -9.04 -13.96 3.91
C ASP A 9 -9.85 -12.89 4.67
N ALA A 10 -10.82 -13.35 5.46
CA ALA A 10 -11.72 -12.48 6.20
C ALA A 10 -10.99 -11.64 7.26
N GLU A 11 -10.00 -12.21 7.94
CA GLU A 11 -9.24 -11.49 8.96
C GLU A 11 -8.39 -10.39 8.33
N MET A 12 -7.78 -10.70 7.18
CA MET A 12 -7.00 -9.71 6.43
C MET A 12 -7.88 -8.57 5.92
N ILE A 13 -9.06 -8.87 5.37
CA ILE A 13 -10.00 -7.84 4.90
C ILE A 13 -10.51 -6.97 6.05
N GLU A 14 -10.80 -7.54 7.21
CA GLU A 14 -11.17 -6.73 8.37
C GLU A 14 -10.06 -5.78 8.81
N LYS A 15 -8.81 -6.25 8.87
CA LYS A 15 -7.64 -5.40 9.18
C LYS A 15 -7.52 -4.26 8.18
N VAL A 16 -7.62 -4.55 6.89
CA VAL A 16 -7.55 -3.55 5.81
C VAL A 16 -8.69 -2.54 5.93
N ARG A 17 -9.91 -2.99 6.23
CA ARG A 17 -11.06 -2.09 6.44
C ARG A 17 -10.87 -1.14 7.60
N ARG A 18 -10.35 -1.64 8.73
CA ARG A 18 -10.05 -0.79 9.90
C ARG A 18 -8.92 0.19 9.58
N LEU A 19 -7.87 -0.27 8.89
CA LEU A 19 -6.71 0.55 8.55
C LEU A 19 -7.06 1.70 7.59
N PHE A 20 -7.93 1.47 6.61
CA PHE A 20 -8.37 2.50 5.65
C PHE A 20 -9.72 3.13 5.99
N ASN A 21 -10.31 2.81 7.15
CA ASN A 21 -11.66 3.22 7.55
C ASN A 21 -12.72 3.03 6.43
N ALA A 22 -12.66 1.90 5.74
CA ALA A 22 -13.45 1.63 4.55
C ALA A 22 -14.83 1.03 4.91
N LYS A 23 -15.88 1.51 4.24
CA LYS A 23 -17.26 1.05 4.50
C LYS A 23 -17.56 -0.29 3.83
N THR A 24 -16.89 -0.59 2.72
CA THR A 24 -17.05 -1.85 1.98
C THR A 24 -15.72 -2.53 1.70
N ASP A 25 -15.75 -3.86 1.54
CA ASP A 25 -14.55 -4.63 1.20
C ASP A 25 -13.95 -4.16 -0.14
N THR A 26 -14.79 -3.76 -1.10
CA THR A 26 -14.32 -3.22 -2.38
C THR A 26 -13.55 -1.91 -2.23
N GLU A 27 -14.03 -1.00 -1.36
CA GLU A 27 -13.30 0.24 -1.05
C GLU A 27 -11.97 -0.06 -0.36
N ALA A 28 -11.98 -0.99 0.59
CA ALA A 28 -10.79 -1.39 1.34
C ALA A 28 -9.72 -1.96 0.40
N ILE A 29 -10.11 -2.87 -0.50
CA ILE A 29 -9.21 -3.47 -1.49
C ILE A 29 -8.67 -2.41 -2.46
N ARG A 30 -9.52 -1.49 -2.94
CA ARG A 30 -9.08 -0.41 -3.84
C ARG A 30 -8.08 0.53 -3.16
N ALA A 31 -8.32 0.89 -1.91
CA ALA A 31 -7.42 1.75 -1.14
C ALA A 31 -6.08 1.05 -0.89
N ALA A 32 -6.12 -0.23 -0.48
CA ALA A 32 -4.92 -1.03 -0.26
C ALA A 32 -4.07 -1.20 -1.53
N LEU A 33 -4.72 -1.48 -2.67
CA LEU A 33 -4.03 -1.61 -3.95
C LEU A 33 -3.39 -0.30 -4.40
N ARG A 34 -4.10 0.83 -4.23
CA ARG A 34 -3.53 2.15 -4.52
C ARG A 34 -2.31 2.42 -3.65
N LYS A 35 -2.42 2.18 -2.34
CA LYS A 35 -1.33 2.37 -1.39
C LYS A 35 -0.11 1.51 -1.73
N ALA A 36 -0.32 0.26 -2.16
CA ALA A 36 0.77 -0.63 -2.57
C ALA A 36 1.54 -0.10 -3.80
N VAL A 37 0.85 0.56 -4.73
CA VAL A 37 1.51 1.22 -5.89
C VAL A 37 2.30 2.44 -5.43
N GLU A 38 1.69 3.30 -4.61
CA GLU A 38 2.35 4.50 -4.05
C GLU A 38 3.59 4.12 -3.24
N ASP A 39 3.51 3.11 -2.37
CA ASP A 39 4.64 2.66 -1.55
C ASP A 39 5.78 2.12 -2.41
N ARG A 40 5.46 1.46 -3.53
CA ARG A 40 6.45 1.01 -4.50
C ARG A 40 7.14 2.19 -5.19
N GLU A 41 6.39 3.20 -5.63
CA GLU A 41 6.97 4.40 -6.26
C GLU A 41 7.87 5.17 -5.29
N ILE A 42 7.46 5.26 -4.02
CA ILE A 42 8.26 5.85 -2.93
C ILE A 42 9.55 5.04 -2.74
N GLN A 43 9.45 3.71 -2.71
CA GLN A 43 10.62 2.84 -2.55
C GLN A 43 11.59 2.98 -3.73
N GLU A 44 11.09 2.99 -4.97
CA GLU A 44 11.91 3.20 -6.17
C GLU A 44 12.57 4.59 -6.16
N SER A 45 11.87 5.62 -5.70
CA SER A 45 12.41 6.98 -5.53
C SER A 45 13.49 7.03 -4.45
N LEU A 46 13.27 6.35 -3.31
CA LEU A 46 14.26 6.24 -2.24
C LEU A 46 15.51 5.50 -2.72
N ASP A 47 15.34 4.39 -3.45
CA ASP A 47 16.45 3.63 -4.02
C ASP A 47 17.25 4.47 -5.03
N ALA A 48 16.57 5.25 -5.87
CA ALA A 48 17.22 6.17 -6.79
C ALA A 48 18.04 7.25 -6.05
N LEU A 49 17.48 7.84 -4.99
CA LEU A 49 18.18 8.81 -4.14
C LEU A 49 19.39 8.19 -3.45
N LEU A 50 19.26 6.98 -2.89
CA LEU A 50 20.35 6.24 -2.26
C LEU A 50 21.48 5.91 -3.25
N ARG A 51 21.15 5.63 -4.51
CA ARG A 51 22.13 5.38 -5.58
C ARG A 51 22.81 6.65 -6.09
N GLN A 52 22.12 7.79 -6.10
CA GLN A 52 22.62 9.05 -6.65
C GLN A 52 23.38 9.93 -5.63
N GLY A 53 23.05 9.85 -4.35
CA GLY A 53 23.52 10.80 -3.34
C GLY A 53 24.35 10.15 -2.22
N ARG A 54 25.60 10.60 -2.08
CA ARG A 54 26.50 10.30 -0.95
C ARG A 54 25.74 10.39 0.39
N PHE A 55 25.66 9.28 1.10
CA PHE A 55 25.13 9.20 2.46
C PHE A 55 25.70 10.31 3.33
N ARG A 56 24.85 11.23 3.79
CA ARG A 56 25.08 11.94 5.06
C ARG A 56 24.25 11.21 6.09
N THR A 57 24.92 10.40 6.91
CA THR A 57 24.36 9.86 8.14
C THR A 57 24.06 11.04 9.05
N ILE A 58 22.80 11.47 9.10
CA ILE A 58 22.34 12.40 10.12
C ILE A 58 22.06 11.56 11.36
N TYR A 59 22.95 11.66 12.35
CA TYR A 59 22.66 11.18 13.69
C TYR A 59 21.70 12.13 14.39
N ARG A 60 20.84 11.52 15.20
CA ARG A 60 19.68 12.06 15.91
C ARG A 60 20.00 13.27 16.79
#